data_AF-A0A3S0RCX7-F1
#
_entry.id   AF-A0A3S0RCX7-F1
#
_cell.length_a   1.000
_cell.length_b   1.000
_cell.length_c   1.000
_cell.angle_alpha   90.00
_cell.angle_beta   90.00
_cell.angle_gamma   90.00
#
_symmetry.space_group_name_H-M   'P 1'
#
loop_
_entity.id
_entity.type
_entity.pdbx_description
1 polymer ?
#
loop_
_entity_poly.entity_id
_entity_poly.type
_entity_poly.pdbx_seq_one_letter_code
_entity_poly.pdbx_strand_id
1 'polypeptide(L)'
;MTKFASLAAALAFGLATAAMAAPQSAGTPATDRAPAASSAQQSNSPVKPGDRNCIRDTGSLIKPKPGQCLPVAGRSYSKEDIDRTGARTLGPALRDLDPSVTIQH
;
A
#
# COMPACT_ATOMS: atom_id res chain seq x y z
N MET A 1 -46.09 45.12 10.85
CA MET A 1 -47.23 44.20 10.98
C MET A 1 -48.16 44.44 9.79
N THR A 2 -47.92 43.78 8.66
CA THR A 2 -48.89 43.67 7.55
C THR A 2 -48.44 42.52 6.66
N LYS A 3 -49.22 41.44 6.67
CA LYS A 3 -49.04 40.23 5.87
C LYS A 3 -49.79 40.43 4.55
N PHE A 4 -49.15 40.18 3.41
CA PHE A 4 -49.87 39.79 2.19
C PHE A 4 -49.10 38.67 1.50
N ALA A 5 -49.71 37.49 1.55
CA ALA A 5 -49.37 36.33 0.77
C ALA A 5 -49.59 36.61 -0.72
N SER A 6 -48.75 36.03 -1.58
CA SER A 6 -49.12 35.77 -2.96
C SER A 6 -48.52 34.45 -3.40
N LEU A 7 -49.45 33.55 -3.66
CA LEU A 7 -49.36 32.20 -4.20
C LEU A 7 -49.08 32.25 -5.72
N ALA A 8 -48.76 31.08 -6.28
CA ALA A 8 -48.81 30.70 -7.71
C ALA A 8 -47.50 30.93 -8.51
N ALA A 9 -46.74 29.89 -8.84
CA ALA A 9 -47.00 28.78 -9.78
C ALA A 9 -46.52 29.10 -11.20
N ALA A 10 -45.53 28.36 -11.68
CA ALA A 10 -45.38 28.00 -13.08
C ALA A 10 -44.44 26.80 -13.20
N LEU A 11 -45.03 25.60 -13.24
CA LEU A 11 -44.40 24.43 -13.84
C LEU A 11 -44.24 24.69 -15.34
N ALA A 12 -43.04 24.46 -15.88
CA ALA A 12 -42.86 24.28 -17.32
C ALA A 12 -42.16 22.94 -17.56
N PHE A 13 -42.96 21.96 -17.98
CA PHE A 13 -42.53 20.72 -18.60
C PHE A 13 -41.90 21.02 -19.97
N GLY A 14 -40.73 20.44 -20.23
CA GLY A 14 -40.15 20.36 -21.57
C GLY A 14 -39.81 18.91 -21.89
N LEU A 15 -40.75 18.17 -22.49
CA LEU A 15 -40.48 16.90 -23.14
C LEU A 15 -39.96 17.17 -24.56
N ALA A 16 -38.76 16.69 -24.87
CA ALA A 16 -38.32 16.50 -26.25
C ALA A 16 -37.73 15.09 -26.40
N THR A 17 -38.37 14.30 -27.26
CA THR A 17 -38.12 12.89 -27.55
C THR A 17 -37.02 12.69 -28.60
N ALA A 18 -36.15 11.70 -28.30
CA ALA A 18 -35.54 10.69 -29.17
C ALA A 18 -34.81 11.09 -30.48
N ALA A 19 -33.53 10.65 -30.61
CA ALA A 19 -33.00 10.04 -31.83
C ALA A 19 -31.49 9.67 -31.78
N MET A 20 -31.24 8.35 -31.80
CA MET A 20 -30.15 7.60 -32.47
C MET A 20 -28.80 7.36 -31.77
N ALA A 21 -28.35 6.12 -31.98
CA ALA A 21 -27.29 5.39 -31.31
C ALA A 21 -25.90 5.55 -31.98
N ALA A 22 -24.86 5.43 -31.17
CA ALA A 22 -23.63 4.72 -31.52
C ALA A 22 -22.98 4.19 -30.22
N PRO A 23 -22.61 2.90 -30.13
CA PRO A 23 -21.83 2.40 -29.00
C PRO A 23 -20.37 2.76 -29.23
N GLN A 24 -19.85 3.76 -28.51
CA GLN A 24 -18.40 3.96 -28.43
C GLN A 24 -17.76 2.84 -27.60
N SER A 25 -17.38 1.76 -28.28
CA SER A 25 -16.33 0.88 -27.80
C SER A 25 -14.98 1.57 -28.04
N ALA A 26 -14.37 2.09 -26.98
CA ALA A 26 -12.93 2.28 -26.93
C ALA A 26 -12.53 2.15 -25.47
N GLY A 27 -11.96 0.98 -25.16
CA GLY A 27 -11.61 0.57 -23.82
C GLY A 27 -10.80 1.61 -23.08
N THR A 28 -11.16 1.81 -21.82
CA THR A 28 -10.16 2.08 -20.79
C THR A 28 -9.02 1.08 -21.01
N PRO A 29 -7.77 1.52 -21.22
CA PRO A 29 -6.67 0.61 -20.98
C PRO A 29 -6.82 0.22 -19.51
N ALA A 30 -7.26 -1.02 -19.29
CA ALA A 30 -6.92 -1.71 -18.08
C ALA A 30 -5.41 -1.62 -18.04
N THR A 31 -4.88 -0.66 -17.26
CA THR A 31 -3.51 -0.70 -16.80
C THR A 31 -3.31 -2.13 -16.37
N ASP A 32 -2.52 -2.85 -17.17
CA ASP A 32 -1.95 -4.13 -16.81
C ASP A 32 -1.61 -4.00 -15.33
N ARG A 33 -2.37 -4.68 -14.48
CA ARG A 33 -1.84 -5.06 -13.19
C ARG A 33 -0.68 -5.95 -13.59
N ALA A 34 0.49 -5.34 -13.70
CA ALA A 34 1.74 -6.04 -13.78
C ALA A 34 1.62 -7.16 -12.75
N PRO A 35 1.81 -8.43 -13.14
CA PRO A 35 1.80 -9.51 -12.17
C PRO A 35 2.68 -9.05 -11.03
N ALA A 36 2.12 -8.99 -9.81
CA ALA A 36 2.85 -8.62 -8.62
C ALA A 36 4.18 -9.37 -8.71
N ALA A 37 5.25 -8.59 -8.93
CA ALA A 37 6.51 -9.12 -9.40
C ALA A 37 6.84 -10.30 -8.49
N SER A 38 6.97 -11.47 -9.14
CA SER A 38 7.19 -12.76 -8.51
C SER A 38 8.06 -12.59 -7.29
N SER A 39 7.55 -13.06 -6.14
CA SER A 39 8.32 -13.29 -4.92
C SER A 39 9.69 -13.78 -5.34
N ALA A 40 10.66 -12.88 -5.23
CA ALA A 40 11.93 -12.99 -5.93
C ALA A 40 12.47 -14.40 -5.70
N GLN A 41 12.68 -15.09 -6.81
CA GLN A 41 13.28 -16.42 -6.88
C GLN A 41 14.43 -16.46 -5.88
N GLN A 42 14.19 -17.14 -4.76
CA GLN A 42 15.13 -17.28 -3.64
C GLN A 42 16.43 -17.82 -4.25
N SER A 43 17.38 -16.93 -4.54
CA SER A 43 18.70 -17.36 -4.94
C SER A 43 19.21 -18.22 -3.79
N ASN A 44 19.59 -19.47 -4.05
CA ASN A 44 20.23 -20.39 -3.11
C ASN A 44 21.63 -19.88 -2.68
N SER A 45 21.83 -18.57 -2.68
CA SER A 45 23.04 -17.93 -2.19
C SER A 45 23.11 -18.15 -0.68
N PRO A 46 24.26 -18.57 -0.15
CA PRO A 46 24.45 -18.70 1.29
C PRO A 46 24.04 -17.41 2.00
N VAL A 47 23.23 -17.53 3.05
CA VAL A 47 22.81 -16.38 3.88
C VAL A 47 24.05 -15.70 4.42
N LYS A 48 24.28 -14.45 4.02
CA LYS A 48 25.39 -13.65 4.53
C LYS A 48 25.06 -13.17 5.95
N PRO A 49 26.01 -13.23 6.89
CA PRO A 49 25.84 -12.57 8.18
C PRO A 49 25.50 -11.09 7.99
N GLY A 50 24.44 -10.62 8.64
CA GLY A 50 23.98 -9.23 8.54
C GLY A 50 23.11 -8.91 7.32
N ASP A 51 22.68 -9.90 6.53
CA ASP A 51 21.69 -9.65 5.47
C ASP A 51 20.32 -9.32 6.08
N ARG A 52 19.98 -8.04 6.02
CA ARG A 52 18.72 -7.49 6.54
C ARG A 52 17.51 -7.98 5.76
N ASN A 53 17.64 -8.40 4.50
CA ASN A 53 16.53 -8.89 3.70
C ASN A 53 16.25 -10.38 3.96
N CYS A 54 17.14 -11.08 4.66
CA CYS A 54 16.95 -12.47 5.02
C CYS A 54 16.15 -12.60 6.32
N ILE A 55 14.82 -12.65 6.21
CA ILE A 55 13.93 -12.81 7.37
C ILE A 55 13.98 -14.27 7.85
N ARG A 56 14.31 -14.48 9.13
CA ARG A 56 14.40 -15.83 9.73
C ARG A 56 13.42 -16.06 10.86
N ASP A 57 13.12 -15.02 11.62
CA ASP A 57 12.25 -15.08 12.79
C ASP A 57 11.09 -14.09 12.61
N THR A 58 9.86 -14.56 12.85
CA THR A 58 8.63 -13.76 12.75
C THR A 58 7.63 -14.16 13.84
N GLY A 59 6.62 -13.32 14.08
CA GLY A 59 5.61 -13.57 15.11
C GLY A 59 4.73 -14.80 14.88
N SER A 60 4.69 -15.35 13.66
CA SER A 60 3.92 -16.58 13.35
C SER A 60 4.62 -17.86 13.82
N LEU A 61 5.87 -17.78 14.28
CA LEU A 61 6.71 -18.91 14.66
C LEU A 61 6.99 -19.91 13.52
N ILE A 62 6.66 -19.56 12.28
CA ILE A 62 7.03 -20.34 11.09
C ILE A 62 8.54 -20.21 10.89
N LYS A 63 9.25 -21.34 10.90
CA LYS A 63 10.69 -21.38 10.72
C LYS A 63 11.06 -21.63 9.25
N PRO A 64 12.08 -20.93 8.71
CA PRO A 64 12.62 -21.27 7.41
C PRO A 64 13.38 -22.60 7.49
N LYS A 65 13.62 -23.20 6.32
CA LYS A 65 14.54 -24.34 6.21
C LYS A 65 15.95 -23.92 6.66
N PRO A 66 16.78 -24.86 7.14
CA PRO A 66 18.16 -24.55 7.51
C PRO A 66 18.92 -23.85 6.37
N GLY A 67 19.58 -22.74 6.69
CA GLY A 67 20.32 -21.95 5.71
C GLY A 67 19.46 -21.16 4.71
N GLN A 68 18.15 -21.06 4.92
CA GLN A 68 17.24 -20.29 4.07
C GLN A 68 16.57 -19.14 4.82
N CYS A 69 15.96 -18.23 4.05
CA CYS A 69 15.14 -17.13 4.53
C CYS A 69 13.67 -17.48 4.31
N LEU A 70 12.77 -16.85 5.06
CA LEU A 70 11.34 -16.90 4.81
C LEU A 70 11.03 -16.10 3.53
N PRO A 71 10.13 -16.59 2.66
CA PRO A 71 9.75 -15.91 1.41
C PRO A 71 8.74 -14.79 1.69
N VAL A 72 9.12 -13.85 2.56
CA VAL A 72 8.30 -12.70 2.95
C VAL A 72 9.03 -11.41 2.63
N ALA A 73 8.28 -10.38 2.23
CA ALA A 73 8.84 -9.06 2.03
C ALA A 73 9.16 -8.42 3.39
N GLY A 74 10.27 -7.69 3.48
CA GLY A 74 10.62 -6.89 4.65
C GLY A 74 12.12 -6.86 4.93
N ARG A 75 12.46 -6.19 6.02
CA ARG A 75 13.81 -6.08 6.55
C ARG A 75 13.82 -6.44 8.04
N SER A 76 14.86 -7.12 8.49
CA SER A 76 15.10 -7.51 9.87
C SER A 76 16.20 -6.64 10.48
N TYR A 77 15.97 -6.17 11.70
CA TYR A 77 16.96 -5.45 12.50
C TYR A 77 17.14 -6.15 13.84
N SER A 78 18.38 -6.41 14.20
CA SER A 78 18.71 -7.00 15.50
C SER A 78 18.66 -5.96 16.61
N LYS A 79 18.61 -6.41 17.87
CA LYS A 79 18.76 -5.52 19.03
C LYS A 79 20.06 -4.71 18.95
N GLU A 80 21.14 -5.35 18.55
CA GLU A 80 22.45 -4.72 18.37
C GLU A 80 22.42 -3.63 17.30
N ASP A 81 21.66 -3.80 16.20
CA ASP A 81 21.48 -2.73 15.21
C ASP A 81 20.75 -1.53 15.79
N ILE A 82 19.70 -1.76 16.59
CA ILE A 82 18.95 -0.72 17.28
C ILE A 82 19.85 0.00 18.29
N ASP A 83 20.57 -0.74 19.12
CA ASP A 83 21.44 -0.19 20.17
C ASP A 83 22.57 0.66 19.57
N ARG A 84 23.13 0.26 18.41
CA ARG A 84 24.17 1.01 17.69
C ARG A 84 23.70 2.37 17.16
N THR A 85 22.39 2.57 16.99
CA THR A 85 21.87 3.90 16.63
C THR A 85 22.01 4.92 17.76
N GLY A 86 22.14 4.47 19.02
CA GLY A 86 22.12 5.35 20.19
C GLY A 86 20.76 5.99 20.49
N ALA A 87 19.72 5.65 19.73
CA ALA A 87 18.38 6.18 19.93
C ALA A 87 17.74 5.65 21.23
N ARG A 88 16.96 6.51 21.89
CA ARG A 88 16.25 6.15 23.15
C ARG A 88 14.92 5.45 22.92
N THR A 89 14.37 5.55 21.71
CA THR A 89 13.09 4.96 21.32
C THR A 89 13.19 4.35 19.93
N LEU A 90 12.28 3.44 19.60
CA LEU A 90 12.34 2.68 18.34
C LEU A 90 12.10 3.55 17.10
N GLY A 91 11.24 4.57 17.17
CA GLY A 91 10.92 5.40 16.01
C GLY A 91 12.16 6.05 15.38
N PRO A 92 12.95 6.84 16.14
CA PRO A 92 14.21 7.39 15.66
C PRO A 92 15.20 6.32 15.21
N ALA A 93 15.33 5.20 15.94
CA ALA A 93 16.22 4.10 15.55
C ALA A 93 15.86 3.53 14.17
N LEU A 94 14.57 3.28 13.94
CA LEU A 94 14.08 2.72 12.67
C LEU A 94 14.21 3.70 11.52
N ARG A 95 14.02 5.01 11.76
CA ARG A 95 14.25 6.05 10.75
C ARG A 95 15.72 6.08 10.28
N ASP A 96 16.67 5.90 11.19
CA ASP A 96 18.10 5.89 10.88
C ASP A 96 18.53 4.60 10.16
N LEU A 97 17.93 3.46 10.53
CA LEU A 97 18.20 2.15 9.92
C LEU A 97 17.49 1.95 8.57
N ASP A 98 16.35 2.61 8.40
CA ASP A 98 15.44 2.47 7.27
C ASP A 98 14.78 3.81 6.88
N PRO A 99 15.40 4.58 5.98
CA PRO A 99 14.83 5.83 5.50
C PRO A 99 13.48 5.67 4.76
N SER A 100 13.11 4.44 4.38
CA SER A 100 11.79 4.17 3.78
C SER A 100 10.67 4.08 4.82
N VAL A 101 11.00 4.01 6.11
CA VAL A 101 10.04 3.97 7.22
C VAL A 101 9.69 5.38 7.65
N THR A 102 8.40 5.70 7.56
CA THR A 102 7.84 6.97 8.09
C THR A 102 7.25 6.73 9.47
N ILE A 103 7.67 7.55 10.45
CA ILE A 103 7.13 7.52 11.81
C ILE A 103 6.07 8.62 11.94
N GLN A 104 4.85 8.23 12.36
CA GLN A 104 3.75 9.15 12.66
C GLN A 104 3.49 9.14 14.17
N HIS A 105 3.11 10.30 14.71
CA HIS A 105 2.85 10.53 16.14
C HIS A 105 1.37 10.75 16.41
#